data_AF-A0A5J4Q9L8-F1
#
_entry.id   AF-A0A5J4Q9L8-F1
#
_cell.length_a   1.000
_cell.length_b   1.000
_cell.length_c   1.000
_cell.angle_alpha   90.00
_cell.angle_beta   90.00
_cell.angle_gamma   90.00
#
_symmetry.space_group_name_H-M   'P 1'
#
loop_
_entity.id
_entity.type
_entity.pdbx_description
1 polymer ?
#
loop_
_entity_poly.entity_id
_entity_poly.type
_entity_poly.pdbx_seq_one_letter_code
_entity_poly.pdbx_strand_id
1 'polypeptide(L)' 'LTHKHDLIQKAVGWMLREMGKRDRDLLVQFLEKHATVMPRTMLRYSIEKFEEGERQYYMGLKKN' A
#
# COMPACT_ATOMS: atom_id res chain seq x y z
N LEU A 1 12.24 -1.39 -20.16
CA LEU A 1 10.95 -1.65 -19.47
C LEU A 1 11.09 -2.37 -18.12
N THR A 2 12.30 -2.77 -17.71
CA THR A 2 12.60 -3.45 -16.43
C THR A 2 13.16 -2.55 -15.34
N HIS A 3 13.14 -1.22 -15.52
CA HIS A 3 13.45 -0.33 -14.40
C HIS A 3 12.27 -0.36 -13.44
N LYS A 4 12.38 -1.19 -12.41
CA LYS A 4 11.56 -1.11 -11.20
C LYS A 4 11.69 0.33 -10.72
N HIS A 5 10.65 1.14 -10.93
CA HIS A 5 10.61 2.53 -10.49
C HIS A 5 10.47 2.57 -8.96
N ASP A 6 11.47 2.07 -8.23
CA ASP A 6 11.44 1.87 -6.78
C ASP A 6 11.21 3.20 -6.05
N LEU A 7 11.86 4.28 -6.50
CA LEU A 7 11.64 5.62 -5.97
C LEU A 7 10.21 6.12 -6.20
N ILE A 8 9.63 5.86 -7.38
CA ILE A 8 8.23 6.22 -7.65
C ILE A 8 7.28 5.40 -6.77
N GLN A 9 7.53 4.09 -6.62
CA GLN A 9 6.71 3.24 -5.75
C GLN A 9 6.77 3.66 -4.29
N LYS A 10 7.96 4.07 -3.81
CA LYS A 10 8.15 4.66 -2.47
C LYS A 10 7.39 5.98 -2.34
N ALA A 11 7.56 6.87 -3.30
CA ALA A 11 6.89 8.17 -3.29
C ALA A 11 5.37 8.02 -3.27
N VAL A 12 4.81 7.16 -4.13
CA VAL A 12 3.37 6.88 -4.14
C VAL A 12 2.92 6.23 -2.84
N GLY A 13 3.66 5.25 -2.30
CA GLY A 13 3.34 4.63 -1.02
C GLY A 13 3.36 5.63 0.16
N TRP A 14 4.31 6.55 0.18
CA TRP A 14 4.34 7.63 1.16
C TRP A 14 3.15 8.58 1.01
N MET A 15 2.81 8.97 -0.22
CA MET A 15 1.64 9.83 -0.45
C MET A 15 0.33 9.17 0.01
N LEU A 16 0.15 7.87 -0.24
CA LEU A 16 -1.00 7.12 0.27
C LEU A 16 -1.02 7.06 1.80
N ARG A 17 0.15 6.86 2.43
CA ARG A 17 0.26 6.91 3.90
C ARG A 17 -0.11 8.29 4.44
N GLU A 18 0.37 9.37 3.82
CA GLU A 18 0.02 10.74 4.25
C GLU A 18 -1.47 11.04 4.06
N MET A 19 -2.10 10.52 3.01
CA MET A 19 -3.56 10.55 2.84
C MET A 19 -4.25 9.78 3.98
N GLY A 20 -3.79 8.58 4.31
CA GLY A 20 -4.33 7.75 5.39
C GLY A 20 -4.24 8.36 6.79
N LYS A 21 -3.27 9.27 7.02
CA LYS A 21 -3.21 10.05 8.28
C LYS A 21 -4.36 11.06 8.40
N ARG A 22 -4.91 11.52 7.27
CA ARG A 22 -6.05 12.46 7.24
C ARG A 22 -7.38 11.72 7.21
N ASP A 23 -7.43 10.64 6.44
CA ASP A 23 -8.62 9.79 6.28
C ASP A 23 -8.20 8.33 6.12
N ARG A 24 -8.25 7.58 7.22
CA ARG A 24 -7.87 6.18 7.26
C ARG A 24 -8.83 5.30 6.46
N ASP A 25 -10.13 5.59 6.53
CA ASP A 25 -11.17 4.78 5.90
C ASP A 25 -11.08 4.87 4.38
N LEU A 26 -10.75 6.05 3.84
CA LEU A 26 -10.49 6.22 2.42
C LEU A 26 -9.25 5.43 1.95
N LEU A 27 -8.18 5.41 2.75
CA LEU A 27 -7.00 4.58 2.44
C LEU A 27 -7.36 3.09 2.45
N VAL A 28 -8.09 2.62 3.47
CA VAL A 28 -8.54 1.22 3.56
C VAL A 28 -9.38 0.84 2.35
N GLN A 29 -10.37 1.65 1.97
CA GLN A 29 -11.20 1.41 0.77
C GLN A 29 -10.37 1.32 -0.51
N PHE A 30 -9.35 2.18 -0.66
CA PHE A 30 -8.42 2.11 -1.79
C PHE A 30 -7.61 0.80 -1.77
N LEU A 31 -7.10 0.40 -0.61
CA LEU A 31 -6.28 -0.80 -0.45
C LEU A 31 -7.09 -2.08 -0.67
N GLU A 32 -8.32 -2.18 -0.15
CA GLU A 32 -9.21 -3.33 -0.40
C GLU A 32 -9.42 -3.56 -1.90
N LYS A 33 -9.51 -2.47 -2.68
CA LYS A 33 -9.72 -2.54 -4.13
C LYS A 33 -8.45 -2.89 -4.92
N HIS A 34 -7.28 -2.47 -4.46
CA HIS A 34 -6.07 -2.43 -5.29
C HIS A 34 -4.87 -3.21 -4.76
N ALA A 35 -4.84 -3.62 -3.49
CA ALA A 35 -3.65 -4.20 -2.85
C ALA A 35 -3.10 -5.43 -3.58
N THR A 36 -3.95 -6.28 -4.17
CA THR A 36 -3.55 -7.49 -4.91
C THR A 36 -2.76 -7.22 -6.19
N VAL A 37 -2.86 -6.02 -6.76
CA VAL A 37 -2.16 -5.62 -8.00
C VAL A 37 -1.11 -4.55 -7.76
N MET A 38 -1.02 -4.01 -6.54
CA MET A 38 -0.04 -3.00 -6.18
C MET A 38 1.38 -3.58 -6.14
N PRO A 39 2.40 -2.81 -6.57
CA PRO A 39 3.78 -3.19 -6.34
C PRO A 39 4.05 -3.37 -4.83
N ARG A 40 4.77 -4.43 -4.47
CA ARG A 40 5.01 -4.81 -3.06
C ARG A 40 5.69 -3.70 -2.25
N THR A 41 6.56 -2.90 -2.88
CA THR A 41 7.18 -1.73 -2.23
C THR A 41 6.14 -0.65 -1.91
N MET A 42 5.30 -0.27 -2.89
CA MET A 42 4.25 0.73 -2.70
C MET A 42 3.27 0.32 -1.60
N LEU A 43 2.81 -0.93 -1.60
CA LEU A 43 1.89 -1.45 -0.58
C LEU A 43 2.50 -1.37 0.82
N ARG A 44 3.72 -1.86 1.00
CA ARG A 44 4.43 -1.84 2.29
C ARG A 44 4.58 -0.42 2.86
N TYR A 45 4.89 0.56 2.03
CA TYR A 45 5.00 1.95 2.49
C TYR A 45 3.64 2.60 2.77
N SER A 46 2.57 2.18 2.07
CA SER A 46 1.21 2.66 2.30
C SER A 46 0.66 2.22 3.66
N ILE A 47 0.99 0.99 4.09
CA ILE A 47 0.49 0.37 5.34
C ILE A 47 1.50 0.42 6.49
N GLU A 48 2.55 1.23 6.39
CA GLU A 48 3.64 1.25 7.39
C GLU A 48 3.14 1.53 8.82
N LYS A 49 2.09 2.35 8.96
CA LYS A 49 1.49 2.74 10.23
C LYS A 49 0.34 1.85 10.70
N PHE A 50 0.03 0.78 9.96
CA PHE A 50 -1.01 -0.15 10.33
C PHE A 50 -0.49 -1.10 11.41
N GLU A 51 -1.42 -1.67 12.19
CA GLU A 51 -1.09 -2.70 13.17
C GLU A 51 -0.55 -3.95 12.47
N GLU A 52 0.23 -4.77 13.17
CA GLU A 52 0.90 -5.92 12.57
C GLU A 52 -0.08 -6.88 11.88
N GLY A 53 -1.23 -7.16 12.49
CA GLY A 53 -2.25 -8.04 11.91
C GLY A 53 -2.78 -7.51 10.58
N GLU A 54 -2.99 -6.21 10.48
CA GLU A 54 -3.48 -5.56 9.26
C GLU A 54 -2.40 -5.54 8.17
N ARG A 55 -1.14 -5.30 8.56
CA ARG A 55 -0.01 -5.40 7.62
C ARG A 55 0.09 -6.79 7.02
N GLN A 56 -0.01 -7.82 7.84
CA GLN A 56 0.05 -9.22 7.39
C GLN A 56 -1.13 -9.57 6.49
N TYR A 57 -2.34 -9.10 6.82
CA TYR A 57 -3.52 -9.25 5.97
C TYR A 57 -3.26 -8.74 4.55
N TYR A 58 -2.90 -7.46 4.38
CA TYR A 58 -2.67 -6.90 3.05
C TYR A 58 -1.48 -7.54 2.33
N MET A 59 -0.41 -7.89 3.06
CA MET A 59 0.79 -8.50 2.46
C MET A 59 0.60 -9.96 2.05
N GLY A 60 -0.44 -10.62 2.55
CA GLY A 60 -0.85 -11.98 2.23
C GLY A 60 -1.90 -12.10 1.12
N LEU A 61 -2.53 -10.99 0.70
CA LEU A 61 -3.51 -11.00 -0.39
C LEU A 61 -2.87 -11.50 -1.70
N LYS A 62 -3.60 -12.38 -2.41
CA LYS A 62 -3.19 -12.91 -3.72
C LYS A 62 -4.17 -12.45 -4.79
N LYS A 63 -3.64 -12.11 -5.96
CA LYS A 63 -4.46 -11.89 -7.15
C LYS A 63 -5.06 -13.25 -7.56
N ASN A 64 -6.39 -13.31 -7.66
CA ASN A 64 -7.11 -14.45 -8.23
C ASN A 64 -6.77 -14.62 -9.72
#